data_AF-A0A4J1ZJA6-F1
#
_entry.id   AF-A0A4J1ZJA6-F1
#
_cell.length_a   1.000
_cell.length_b   1.000
_cell.length_c   1.000
_cell.angle_alpha   90.00
_cell.angle_beta   90.00
_cell.angle_gamma   90.00
#
_symmetry.space_group_name_H-M   'P 1'
#
loop_
_entity.id
_entity.type
_entity.pdbx_description
1 polymer ?
#
loop_
_entity_poly.entity_id
_entity_poly.type
_entity_poly.pdbx_seq_one_letter_code
_entity_poly.pdbx_strand_id
1 'polypeptide(L)'
;MEVVLFSYCLNTRYLLQVIDIASSNGIILEEDTSEIMPGEIDVIKSKELKVLVLCAGSGTSAQLANAINEGAQLAEVRVIANSGAYGAHYDIMGVYDLIILAPQVRSYYREMKVDAERLGIQIVATRGMEYIHLTKNPSKALQFVLEHYQAV
;
A
#
# COMPACT_ATOMS: atom_id res chain seq x y z
N MET A 1 -35.13 41.48 -6.35
CA MET A 1 -34.44 42.76 -6.10
C MET A 1 -34.76 43.25 -4.68
N GLU A 2 -34.38 42.55 -3.61
CA GLU A 2 -33.15 41.79 -3.33
C GLU A 2 -31.97 42.70 -2.97
N VAL A 3 -31.43 42.42 -1.79
CA VAL A 3 -30.39 43.14 -1.07
C VAL A 3 -29.26 42.16 -0.85
N VAL A 4 -28.01 42.59 -0.89
CA VAL A 4 -26.94 42.16 0.05
C VAL A 4 -25.69 43.00 -0.21
N LEU A 5 -25.13 43.56 0.87
CA LEU A 5 -23.80 44.16 0.89
C LEU A 5 -22.75 43.03 0.90
N PHE A 6 -21.58 43.24 0.30
CA PHE A 6 -20.36 43.54 1.08
C PHE A 6 -19.21 43.94 0.14
N SER A 7 -18.48 44.99 0.52
CA SER A 7 -17.46 45.60 -0.32
C SER A 7 -16.09 44.94 -0.12
N TYR A 8 -15.46 44.51 -1.20
CA TYR A 8 -14.06 44.05 -1.21
C TYR A 8 -13.12 45.26 -1.22
N CYS A 9 -12.42 45.52 -0.11
CA CYS A 9 -11.22 46.36 -0.16
C CYS A 9 -10.34 46.21 1.08
N LEU A 10 -9.21 45.50 0.98
CA LEU A 10 -8.11 45.59 1.95
C LEU A 10 -6.76 45.52 1.22
N ASN A 11 -6.09 46.68 1.17
CA ASN A 11 -4.68 46.85 0.84
C ASN A 11 -4.13 47.97 1.74
N THR A 12 -3.32 47.62 2.75
CA THR A 12 -2.60 48.60 3.59
C THR A 12 -1.22 48.05 3.98
N ARG A 13 -0.25 48.96 4.06
CA ARG A 13 1.21 48.75 4.18
C ARG A 13 1.74 48.82 5.64
N TYR A 14 3.08 48.68 5.76
CA TYR A 14 4.01 49.01 6.87
C TYR A 14 4.18 47.91 7.94
N LEU A 15 5.37 47.70 8.54
CA LEU A 15 6.44 48.67 8.87
C LEU A 15 7.90 48.12 8.82
N LEU A 16 8.86 49.06 8.98
CA LEU A 16 10.35 49.01 8.90
C LEU A 16 11.00 48.91 10.33
N GLN A 17 12.33 48.88 10.58
CA GLN A 17 13.56 48.40 9.91
C GLN A 17 14.73 48.58 10.92
N VAL A 18 15.52 47.54 11.24
CA VAL A 18 16.77 47.58 12.05
C VAL A 18 17.49 46.21 11.91
N ILE A 19 18.82 46.04 11.85
CA ILE A 19 20.02 46.89 12.05
C ILE A 19 21.14 46.41 11.08
N ASP A 20 21.98 47.31 10.58
CA ASP A 20 23.23 46.97 9.88
C ASP A 20 24.34 46.50 10.84
N ILE A 21 25.21 45.58 10.40
CA ILE A 21 26.67 45.63 10.62
C ILE A 21 27.33 44.66 9.64
N ALA A 22 28.33 45.14 8.90
CA ALA A 22 29.17 44.31 8.06
C ALA A 22 30.34 43.71 8.87
N SER A 23 30.74 42.47 8.60
CA SER A 23 32.14 42.08 8.42
C SER A 23 32.27 40.58 8.16
N SER A 24 33.12 40.26 7.18
CA SER A 24 33.83 39.00 6.94
C SER A 24 34.00 38.06 8.14
N ASN A 25 33.61 36.80 7.97
CA ASN A 25 34.49 35.61 8.03
C ASN A 25 33.66 34.35 7.75
N GLY A 26 34.20 33.38 7.01
CA GLY A 26 33.51 32.13 6.72
C GLY A 26 33.78 31.05 7.77
N ILE A 27 32.98 29.98 7.75
CA ILE A 27 33.32 28.57 7.95
C ILE A 27 32.03 27.74 7.77
N ILE A 28 32.17 26.53 7.24
CA ILE A 28 31.08 25.58 6.99
C ILE A 28 30.80 24.80 8.30
N LEU A 29 29.54 24.46 8.56
CA LEU A 29 29.13 23.71 9.75
C LEU A 29 29.58 22.23 9.65
N GLU A 30 30.53 21.86 10.50
CA GLU A 30 30.61 20.53 11.14
C GLU A 30 29.62 20.56 12.36
N GLU A 31 29.27 19.49 13.10
CA GLU A 31 29.66 18.07 13.21
C GLU A 31 28.34 17.24 13.18
N ASP A 32 28.25 15.92 13.01
CA ASP A 32 28.56 14.79 13.92
C ASP A 32 27.50 13.70 13.56
N THR A 33 27.55 12.40 13.85
CA THR A 33 28.49 11.50 14.56
C THR A 33 28.48 10.12 13.86
N SER A 34 29.39 9.23 14.23
CA SER A 34 29.62 7.90 13.63
C SER A 34 28.70 6.75 14.11
N GLU A 35 28.59 5.73 13.24
CA GLU A 35 28.30 4.29 13.51
C GLU A 35 26.90 3.83 14.02
N ILE A 36 26.08 3.29 13.10
CA ILE A 36 25.28 2.06 13.30
C ILE A 36 25.34 1.22 12.00
N MET A 37 25.55 -0.10 12.10
CA MET A 37 25.65 -0.99 10.93
C MET A 37 24.31 -1.18 10.21
N PRO A 38 24.21 -0.95 8.88
CA PRO A 38 23.02 -1.25 8.09
C PRO A 38 22.95 -2.75 7.72
N GLY A 39 22.84 -3.61 8.73
CA GLY A 39 22.95 -5.07 8.56
C GLY A 39 21.61 -5.81 8.42
N GLU A 40 20.57 -5.38 9.14
CA GLU A 40 19.47 -6.30 9.52
C GLU A 40 18.06 -5.80 9.18
N ILE A 41 17.93 -4.62 8.56
CA ILE A 41 16.64 -4.05 8.12
C ILE A 41 16.49 -4.15 6.59
N ASP A 42 17.58 -4.23 5.83
CA ASP A 42 17.53 -4.18 4.36
C ASP A 42 17.18 -5.51 3.68
N VAL A 43 17.28 -6.65 4.39
CA VAL A 43 16.92 -7.97 3.81
C VAL A 43 15.43 -8.02 3.46
N ILE A 44 14.56 -7.48 4.33
CA ILE A 44 13.10 -7.40 4.10
C ILE A 44 12.75 -6.30 3.07
N LYS A 45 13.60 -5.28 2.90
CA LYS A 45 13.47 -4.25 1.85
C LYS A 45 13.93 -4.69 0.45
N SER A 46 14.27 -5.96 0.23
CA SER A 46 14.72 -6.44 -1.10
C SER A 46 13.62 -7.05 -1.97
N LYS A 47 12.73 -7.89 -1.43
CA LYS A 47 11.69 -8.62 -2.21
C LYS A 47 10.36 -7.85 -2.30
N GLU A 48 9.81 -7.71 -3.50
CA GLU A 48 8.44 -7.21 -3.74
C GLU A 48 7.43 -8.34 -3.44
N LEU A 49 6.39 -8.05 -2.66
CA LEU A 49 5.33 -9.01 -2.32
C LEU A 49 4.30 -9.10 -3.44
N LYS A 50 4.12 -10.28 -4.02
CA LYS A 50 3.19 -10.53 -5.12
C LYS A 50 1.92 -11.21 -4.62
N VAL A 51 0.79 -10.54 -4.81
CA VAL A 51 -0.54 -11.01 -4.38
C VAL A 51 -1.43 -11.31 -5.57
N LEU A 52 -2.11 -12.46 -5.56
CA LEU A 52 -3.12 -12.83 -6.57
C LEU A 52 -4.52 -12.92 -5.95
N VAL A 53 -5.44 -12.08 -6.40
CA VAL A 53 -6.86 -12.15 -6.02
C VAL A 53 -7.63 -12.96 -7.06
N LEU A 54 -8.30 -14.03 -6.64
CA LEU A 54 -9.09 -14.89 -7.52
C LEU A 54 -10.59 -14.75 -7.27
N CYS A 55 -11.39 -14.60 -8.33
CA CYS A 55 -12.84 -14.77 -8.28
C CYS A 55 -13.35 -15.71 -9.40
N ALA A 56 -14.66 -15.85 -9.58
CA ALA A 56 -15.23 -16.72 -10.62
C ALA A 56 -15.02 -16.20 -12.07
N GLY A 57 -14.47 -14.99 -12.20
CA GLY A 57 -14.07 -14.30 -13.42
C GLY A 57 -12.96 -13.32 -13.04
N SER A 58 -12.94 -12.10 -13.58
CA SER A 58 -11.92 -11.09 -13.22
C SER A 58 -12.46 -9.83 -12.53
N GLY A 59 -13.75 -9.51 -12.70
CA GLY A 59 -14.30 -8.20 -12.32
C GLY A 59 -14.30 -7.90 -10.82
N THR A 60 -14.76 -8.84 -9.98
CA THR A 60 -14.80 -8.62 -8.52
C THR A 60 -13.40 -8.68 -7.90
N SER A 61 -12.53 -9.56 -8.39
CA SER A 61 -11.11 -9.67 -7.97
C SER A 61 -10.31 -8.39 -8.23
N ALA A 62 -10.57 -7.71 -9.36
CA ALA A 62 -9.90 -6.44 -9.69
C ALA A 62 -10.17 -5.34 -8.65
N GLN A 63 -11.35 -5.30 -8.02
CA GLN A 63 -11.67 -4.29 -7.01
C GLN A 63 -10.76 -4.40 -5.77
N LEU A 64 -10.45 -5.62 -5.32
CA LEU A 64 -9.57 -5.82 -4.16
C LEU A 64 -8.11 -5.63 -4.55
N ALA A 65 -7.69 -6.13 -5.71
CA ALA A 65 -6.33 -5.91 -6.22
C ALA A 65 -6.02 -4.41 -6.34
N ASN A 66 -6.95 -3.61 -6.88
CA ASN A 66 -6.79 -2.16 -6.97
C ASN A 66 -6.73 -1.49 -5.58
N ALA A 67 -7.58 -1.87 -4.63
CA ALA A 67 -7.54 -1.34 -3.27
C ALA A 67 -6.23 -1.68 -2.54
N ILE A 68 -5.67 -2.89 -2.75
CA ILE A 68 -4.35 -3.27 -2.23
C ILE A 68 -3.26 -2.40 -2.87
N ASN A 69 -3.26 -2.25 -4.20
CA ASN A 69 -2.27 -1.45 -4.93
C ASN A 69 -2.32 0.04 -4.55
N GLU A 70 -3.51 0.60 -4.33
CA GLU A 70 -3.71 1.96 -3.84
C GLU A 70 -3.18 2.11 -2.41
N GLY A 71 -3.49 1.14 -1.53
CA GLY A 71 -2.97 1.13 -0.16
C GLY A 71 -1.45 1.02 -0.10
N ALA A 72 -0.87 0.18 -0.95
CA ALA A 72 0.57 0.00 -1.11
C ALA A 72 1.27 1.28 -1.57
N GLN A 73 0.69 1.99 -2.56
CA GLN A 73 1.18 3.29 -3.01
C GLN A 73 1.11 4.36 -1.90
N LEU A 74 -0.03 4.45 -1.20
CA LEU A 74 -0.23 5.43 -0.11
C LEU A 74 0.68 5.20 1.10
N ALA A 75 1.12 3.96 1.33
CA ALA A 75 2.02 3.58 2.42
C ALA A 75 3.48 3.38 1.97
N GLU A 76 3.80 3.63 0.69
CA GLU A 76 5.11 3.42 0.06
C GLU A 76 5.68 1.99 0.26
N VAL A 77 4.81 0.98 0.33
CA VAL A 77 5.19 -0.43 0.51
C VAL A 77 5.23 -1.15 -0.84
N ARG A 78 6.26 -1.98 -1.05
CA ARG A 78 6.45 -2.76 -2.28
C ARG A 78 5.58 -4.03 -2.28
N VAL A 79 4.27 -3.82 -2.41
CA VAL A 79 3.25 -4.86 -2.64
C VAL A 79 2.62 -4.61 -4.01
N ILE A 80 2.54 -5.66 -4.83
CA ILE A 80 1.79 -5.65 -6.09
C ILE A 80 0.72 -6.72 -6.09
N ALA A 81 -0.51 -6.32 -6.35
CA ALA A 81 -1.67 -7.19 -6.44
C ALA A 81 -2.19 -7.29 -7.88
N ASN A 82 -2.45 -8.51 -8.33
CA ASN A 82 -3.09 -8.81 -9.60
C ASN A 82 -4.42 -9.54 -9.37
N SER A 83 -5.29 -9.52 -10.39
CA SER A 83 -6.60 -10.17 -10.36
C SER A 83 -6.70 -11.25 -11.43
N GLY A 84 -7.24 -12.41 -11.09
CA GLY A 84 -7.43 -13.52 -12.02
C GLY A 84 -8.73 -14.29 -11.80
N ALA A 85 -9.04 -15.16 -12.76
CA ALA A 85 -10.14 -16.10 -12.67
C ALA A 85 -9.69 -17.43 -12.07
N TYR A 86 -10.53 -18.01 -11.22
CA TYR A 86 -10.37 -19.40 -10.80
C TYR A 86 -10.39 -20.33 -12.04
N GLY A 87 -9.50 -21.33 -12.06
CA GLY A 87 -9.26 -22.18 -13.23
C GLY A 87 -8.20 -21.67 -14.22
N ALA A 88 -7.91 -20.37 -14.25
CA ALA A 88 -6.87 -19.78 -15.11
C ALA A 88 -5.53 -19.50 -14.38
N HIS A 89 -5.39 -19.99 -13.14
CA HIS A 89 -4.27 -19.62 -12.26
C HIS A 89 -3.17 -20.68 -12.16
N TYR A 90 -3.38 -21.91 -12.64
CA TYR A 90 -2.44 -23.02 -12.42
C TYR A 90 -1.02 -22.74 -12.92
N ASP A 91 -0.87 -22.17 -14.11
CA ASP A 91 0.46 -21.87 -14.69
C ASP A 91 1.14 -20.64 -14.07
N ILE A 92 0.37 -19.75 -13.41
CA ILE A 92 0.86 -18.47 -12.87
C ILE A 92 0.97 -18.45 -11.34
N MET A 93 0.37 -19.40 -10.63
CA MET A 93 0.28 -19.35 -9.16
C MET A 93 1.65 -19.30 -8.48
N GLY A 94 2.64 -20.03 -9.01
CA GLY A 94 4.02 -20.06 -8.51
C GLY A 94 4.80 -18.73 -8.62
N VAL A 95 4.22 -17.70 -9.25
CA VAL A 95 4.79 -16.34 -9.32
C VAL A 95 4.40 -15.49 -8.10
N TYR A 96 3.39 -15.90 -7.34
CA TYR A 96 2.79 -15.13 -6.24
C TYR A 96 3.11 -15.75 -4.88
N ASP A 97 3.30 -14.90 -3.87
CA ASP A 97 3.60 -15.34 -2.51
C ASP A 97 2.31 -15.49 -1.66
N LEU A 98 1.25 -14.75 -2.02
CA LEU A 98 -0.07 -14.78 -1.36
C LEU A 98 -1.21 -14.88 -2.38
N ILE A 99 -2.15 -15.80 -2.16
CA ILE A 99 -3.39 -15.92 -2.93
C ILE A 99 -4.60 -15.61 -2.04
N ILE A 100 -5.46 -14.70 -2.50
CA ILE A 100 -6.70 -14.31 -1.82
C ILE A 100 -7.91 -14.78 -2.64
N LEU A 101 -8.71 -15.66 -2.06
CA LEU A 101 -9.96 -16.12 -2.66
C LEU A 101 -11.11 -15.18 -2.32
N ALA A 102 -11.75 -14.65 -3.36
CA ALA A 102 -12.99 -13.90 -3.24
C ALA A 102 -14.16 -14.82 -2.77
N PRO A 103 -15.24 -14.26 -2.18
CA PRO A 103 -16.26 -15.05 -1.51
C PRO A 103 -16.98 -16.07 -2.41
N GLN A 104 -17.06 -15.80 -3.72
CA GLN A 104 -17.66 -16.68 -4.74
C GLN A 104 -16.90 -18.00 -4.94
N VAL A 105 -15.57 -18.00 -4.76
CA VAL A 105 -14.69 -19.15 -5.03
C VAL A 105 -14.14 -19.78 -3.75
N ARG A 106 -14.68 -19.38 -2.58
CA ARG A 106 -14.27 -19.89 -1.26
C ARG A 106 -14.44 -21.41 -1.11
N SER A 107 -15.35 -22.04 -1.85
CA SER A 107 -15.53 -23.50 -1.86
C SER A 107 -14.25 -24.26 -2.22
N TYR A 108 -13.43 -23.68 -3.10
CA TYR A 108 -12.19 -24.28 -3.61
C TYR A 108 -10.99 -24.14 -2.66
N TYR A 109 -11.14 -23.45 -1.52
CA TYR A 109 -10.05 -23.21 -0.57
C TYR A 109 -9.32 -24.49 -0.15
N ARG A 110 -10.04 -25.60 0.07
CA ARG A 110 -9.43 -26.87 0.50
C ARG A 110 -8.56 -27.52 -0.57
N GLU A 111 -8.99 -27.44 -1.83
CA GLU A 111 -8.26 -27.96 -2.98
C GLU A 111 -7.00 -27.13 -3.22
N MET A 112 -7.17 -25.81 -3.39
CA MET A 112 -6.06 -24.89 -3.59
C MET A 112 -5.05 -24.88 -2.43
N LYS A 113 -5.46 -25.17 -1.18
CA LYS A 113 -4.53 -25.23 -0.05
C LYS A 113 -3.49 -26.35 -0.22
N VAL A 114 -3.87 -27.48 -0.83
CA VAL A 114 -2.93 -28.57 -1.12
C VAL A 114 -1.90 -28.15 -2.17
N ASP A 115 -2.32 -27.42 -3.20
CA ASP A 115 -1.41 -26.94 -4.25
C ASP A 115 -0.56 -25.75 -3.81
N ALA A 116 -1.10 -24.87 -2.98
CA ALA A 116 -0.36 -23.77 -2.36
C ALA A 116 0.71 -24.29 -1.38
N GLU A 117 0.38 -25.28 -0.54
CA GLU A 117 1.35 -25.92 0.38
C GLU A 117 2.52 -26.58 -0.36
N ARG A 118 2.28 -27.21 -1.53
CA ARG A 118 3.33 -27.77 -2.38
C ARG A 118 4.31 -26.73 -2.91
N LEU A 119 3.86 -25.48 -3.07
CA LEU A 119 4.62 -24.37 -3.64
C LEU A 119 5.11 -23.37 -2.57
N GLY A 120 4.77 -23.57 -1.30
CA GLY A 120 5.10 -22.64 -0.20
C GLY A 120 4.29 -21.33 -0.21
N ILE A 121 3.17 -21.28 -0.93
CA ILE A 121 2.34 -20.09 -1.13
C ILE A 121 1.33 -19.96 0.02
N GLN A 122 1.15 -18.74 0.55
CA GLN A 122 0.10 -18.47 1.53
C GLN A 122 -1.27 -18.34 0.85
N ILE A 123 -2.31 -18.90 1.46
CA ILE A 123 -3.68 -18.83 0.92
C ILE A 123 -4.72 -18.45 1.96
N VAL A 124 -5.53 -17.46 1.61
CA VAL A 124 -6.58 -16.89 2.45
C VAL A 124 -7.91 -16.88 1.68
N ALA A 125 -9.03 -17.11 2.36
CA ALA A 125 -10.34 -17.01 1.75
C ALA A 125 -11.28 -16.09 2.52
N THR A 126 -11.87 -15.14 1.81
CA THR A 126 -12.66 -14.05 2.37
C THR A 126 -14.15 -14.38 2.49
N ARG A 127 -14.85 -13.61 3.33
CA ARG A 127 -16.32 -13.61 3.48
C ARG A 127 -16.93 -12.41 2.76
N GLY A 128 -18.22 -12.48 2.42
CA GLY A 128 -18.93 -11.46 1.64
C GLY A 128 -18.76 -10.03 2.18
N MET A 129 -19.15 -9.78 3.43
CA MET A 129 -19.05 -8.45 4.05
C MET A 129 -17.60 -7.99 4.24
N GLU A 130 -16.71 -8.90 4.65
CA GLU A 130 -15.28 -8.64 4.82
C GLU A 130 -14.64 -8.16 3.51
N TYR A 131 -14.85 -8.89 2.41
CA TYR A 131 -14.36 -8.51 1.09
C TYR A 131 -14.81 -7.11 0.67
N ILE A 132 -16.10 -6.78 0.85
CA ILE A 132 -16.67 -5.47 0.51
C ILE A 132 -16.14 -4.34 1.42
N HIS A 133 -15.72 -4.65 2.64
CA HIS A 133 -15.03 -3.66 3.50
C HIS A 133 -13.59 -3.42 3.05
N LEU A 134 -12.88 -4.46 2.60
CA LEU A 134 -11.52 -4.35 2.08
C LEU A 134 -11.48 -3.58 0.75
N THR A 135 -12.39 -3.86 -0.21
CA THR A 135 -12.42 -3.13 -1.50
C THR A 135 -12.75 -1.64 -1.37
N LYS A 136 -13.31 -1.20 -0.24
CA LYS A 136 -13.66 0.19 0.04
C LYS A 136 -12.64 0.94 0.89
N ASN A 137 -11.58 0.28 1.37
CA ASN A 137 -10.62 0.88 2.27
C ASN A 137 -9.19 0.38 1.96
N PRO A 138 -8.44 1.14 1.13
CA PRO A 138 -7.10 0.76 0.69
C PRO A 138 -6.13 0.42 1.83
N SER A 139 -6.12 1.21 2.90
CA SER A 139 -5.26 0.99 4.07
C SER A 139 -5.57 -0.35 4.76
N LYS A 140 -6.85 -0.70 4.93
CA LYS A 140 -7.26 -2.01 5.47
C LYS A 140 -6.98 -3.16 4.51
N ALA A 141 -7.08 -2.94 3.19
CA ALA A 141 -6.73 -3.94 2.19
C ALA A 141 -5.24 -4.29 2.23
N LEU A 142 -4.36 -3.28 2.36
CA LEU A 142 -2.92 -3.50 2.57
C LEU A 142 -2.65 -4.18 3.92
N GLN A 143 -3.25 -3.69 5.01
CA GLN A 143 -3.09 -4.29 6.34
C GLN A 143 -3.46 -5.78 6.33
N PHE A 144 -4.59 -6.14 5.71
CA PHE A 144 -5.03 -7.54 5.56
C PHE A 144 -3.99 -8.41 4.84
N VAL A 145 -3.33 -7.89 3.80
CA VAL A 145 -2.23 -8.59 3.11
C VAL A 145 -1.05 -8.82 4.05
N LEU A 146 -0.61 -7.79 4.77
CA LEU A 146 0.55 -7.86 5.66
C LEU A 146 0.31 -8.76 6.89
N GLU A 147 -0.93 -8.80 7.42
CA GLU A 147 -1.33 -9.71 8.50
C GLU A 147 -1.30 -11.18 8.09
N HIS A 148 -1.58 -11.49 6.82
CA HIS A 148 -1.60 -12.86 6.28
C HIS A 148 -0.30 -13.25 5.56
N TYR A 149 0.65 -12.32 5.42
CA TYR A 149 1.97 -12.56 4.87
C TYR A 149 3.04 -11.99 5.82
N GLN A 150 3.24 -12.69 6.94
CA GLN A 150 4.44 -12.49 7.74
C GLN A 150 5.58 -13.27 7.10
N ALA A 151 6.65 -12.55 6.71
CA ALA A 151 7.89 -13.18 6.29
C ALA A 151 8.50 -13.92 7.49
N VAL A 152 8.68 -15.23 7.34
CA VAL A 152 9.36 -16.13 8.29
C VAL A 152 10.80 -16.32 7.82
#